data_AF-A0A6B3S4C8-F1
#
_entry.id   AF-A0A6B3S4C8-F1
#
_cell.length_a   1.000
_cell.length_b   1.000
_cell.length_c   1.000
_cell.angle_alpha   90.00
_cell.angle_beta   90.00
_cell.angle_gamma   90.00
#
_symmetry.space_group_name_H-M   'P 1'
#
loop_
_entity.id
_entity.type
_entity.pdbx_description
1 polymer ?
#
loop_
_entity_poly.entity_id
_entity_poly.type
_entity_poly.pdbx_seq_one_letter_code
_entity_poly.pdbx_strand_id
1 'polypeptide(L)'
;MEITDETWEIIKNNDKNFDNKLWYGVATTKIFCRPSCVSRLPKRENVSIFQASEQALEEGYRPCKRCRPMDKIIPNEIWVEEIDLLLKNHYDEDLSLEELGQRLHGSSSYLRHIYKKIKGLTPQQELTRIRLEQARIRLLKGNEAISEIARAVGMMNTPYFIKSFKKRYGLAPNQYRKAYNINSKK
;
A
#
# COMPACT_ATOMS: atom_id res chain seq x y z
N MET A 1 6.41 35.99 -1.56
CA MET A 1 6.48 36.34 -3.00
C MET A 1 5.09 36.70 -3.50
N GLU A 2 4.99 37.62 -4.45
CA GLU A 2 3.73 37.93 -5.13
C GLU A 2 3.32 36.81 -6.11
N ILE A 3 2.02 36.72 -6.38
CA ILE A 3 1.44 35.70 -7.27
C ILE A 3 1.64 36.07 -8.75
N THR A 4 2.42 35.28 -9.46
CA THR A 4 2.59 35.40 -10.93
C THR A 4 1.46 34.71 -11.69
N ASP A 5 1.25 35.06 -12.96
CA ASP A 5 0.28 34.34 -13.82
C ASP A 5 0.62 32.85 -13.94
N GLU A 6 1.90 32.50 -14.03
CA GLU A 6 2.38 31.12 -14.10
C GLU A 6 2.02 30.31 -12.85
N THR A 7 2.33 30.86 -11.67
CA THR A 7 2.02 30.19 -10.39
C THR A 7 0.52 30.07 -10.16
N TRP A 8 -0.26 31.03 -10.66
CA TRP A 8 -1.72 30.96 -10.61
C TRP A 8 -2.28 29.84 -11.50
N GLU A 9 -1.79 29.70 -12.73
CA GLU A 9 -2.23 28.63 -13.63
C GLU A 9 -1.85 27.24 -13.10
N ILE A 10 -0.69 27.07 -12.45
CA ILE A 10 -0.31 25.84 -11.76
C ILE A 10 -1.36 25.42 -10.71
N ILE A 11 -1.78 26.37 -9.87
CA ILE A 11 -2.78 26.12 -8.81
C ILE A 11 -4.15 25.81 -9.41
N LYS A 12 -4.55 26.59 -10.42
CA LYS A 12 -5.83 26.44 -11.11
C LYS A 12 -5.96 25.09 -11.83
N ASN A 13 -4.87 24.60 -12.42
CA ASN A 13 -4.82 23.33 -13.13
C ASN A 13 -4.57 22.10 -12.23
N ASN A 14 -4.43 22.30 -10.91
CA ASN A 14 -4.20 21.21 -9.96
C ASN A 14 -2.96 20.37 -10.32
N ASP A 15 -1.86 21.03 -10.72
CA ASP A 15 -0.68 20.33 -11.25
C ASP A 15 0.17 19.68 -10.15
N LYS A 16 0.18 18.34 -10.13
CA LYS A 16 0.94 17.51 -9.19
C LYS A 16 2.45 17.61 -9.37
N ASN A 17 2.94 18.04 -10.53
CA ASN A 17 4.38 18.13 -10.81
C ASN A 17 5.10 19.20 -9.99
N PHE A 18 4.33 20.13 -9.42
CA PHE A 18 4.80 21.21 -8.55
C PHE A 18 4.56 20.94 -7.07
N ASP A 19 3.96 19.80 -6.71
CA ASP A 19 3.87 19.38 -5.33
C ASP A 19 5.28 19.22 -4.74
N ASN A 20 5.47 19.75 -3.53
CA ASN A 20 6.76 19.83 -2.84
C ASN A 20 7.83 20.70 -3.51
N LYS A 21 7.49 21.42 -4.59
CA LYS A 21 8.32 22.49 -5.17
C LYS A 21 7.73 23.87 -4.89
N LEU A 22 6.42 23.92 -4.72
CA LEU A 22 5.65 25.13 -4.49
C LEU A 22 4.54 24.85 -3.48
N TRP A 23 4.25 25.83 -2.63
CA TRP A 23 3.09 25.85 -1.75
C TRP A 23 2.37 27.18 -1.90
N TYR A 24 1.06 27.18 -1.64
CA TYR A 24 0.27 28.40 -1.63
C TYR A 24 -0.54 28.53 -0.35
N GLY A 25 -0.58 29.73 0.22
CA GLY A 25 -1.38 30.12 1.38
C GLY A 25 -2.62 30.88 0.97
N VAL A 26 -3.73 30.68 1.69
CA VAL A 26 -4.96 31.45 1.54
C VAL A 26 -5.08 32.41 2.72
N ALA A 27 -4.83 33.70 2.48
CA ALA A 27 -4.71 34.74 3.49
C ALA A 27 -5.92 34.82 4.43
N THR A 28 -7.14 34.62 3.89
CA THR A 28 -8.40 34.68 4.66
C THR A 28 -8.58 33.53 5.65
N THR A 29 -8.05 32.34 5.34
CA THR A 29 -8.20 31.16 6.21
C THR A 29 -6.92 30.83 6.98
N LYS A 30 -5.81 31.48 6.62
CA LYS A 30 -4.46 31.14 7.07
C LYS A 30 -4.16 29.66 6.91
N ILE A 31 -4.64 29.05 5.82
CA ILE A 31 -4.34 27.67 5.44
C ILE A 31 -3.38 27.68 4.27
N PHE A 32 -2.33 26.87 4.30
CA PHE A 32 -1.50 26.61 3.13
C PHE A 32 -1.72 25.20 2.57
N CYS A 33 -1.53 25.08 1.27
CA CYS A 33 -1.86 23.94 0.44
C CYS A 33 -0.73 23.64 -0.55
N ARG A 34 -0.80 22.44 -1.15
CA ARG A 34 -0.08 22.09 -2.38
C ARG A 34 -0.86 22.52 -3.62
N PRO A 35 -0.20 22.73 -4.77
CA PRO A 35 -0.86 22.95 -6.05
C PRO A 35 -1.95 21.93 -6.38
N SER A 36 -1.72 20.65 -6.09
CA SER A 36 -2.70 19.57 -6.37
C SER A 36 -3.87 19.47 -5.39
N CYS A 37 -4.10 20.49 -4.55
CA CYS A 37 -5.11 20.41 -3.51
C CYS A 37 -6.53 20.35 -4.10
N VAL A 38 -7.29 19.30 -3.73
CA VAL A 38 -8.70 19.10 -4.11
C VAL A 38 -9.69 20.04 -3.40
N SER A 39 -9.19 21.03 -2.64
CA SER A 39 -10.04 22.01 -1.98
C SER A 39 -10.56 23.02 -3.00
N ARG A 40 -11.65 23.71 -2.66
CA ARG A 40 -12.20 24.78 -3.51
C ARG A 40 -11.11 25.82 -3.81
N LEU A 41 -10.97 26.18 -5.08
CA LEU A 41 -10.00 27.17 -5.53
C LEU A 41 -10.28 28.52 -4.83
N PRO A 42 -9.29 29.12 -4.14
CA PRO A 42 -9.45 30.42 -3.49
C PRO A 42 -9.54 31.54 -4.53
N LYS A 43 -9.86 32.76 -4.11
CA LYS A 43 -9.69 33.94 -4.98
C LYS A 43 -8.22 34.30 -5.10
N ARG A 44 -7.76 34.62 -6.31
CA ARG A 44 -6.36 34.96 -6.63
C ARG A 44 -5.77 36.03 -5.70
N GLU A 45 -6.54 37.07 -5.40
CA GLU A 45 -6.17 38.19 -4.52
C GLU A 45 -5.80 37.76 -3.08
N ASN A 46 -6.26 36.59 -2.63
CA ASN A 46 -6.02 36.08 -1.28
C ASN A 46 -4.92 35.02 -1.24
N VAL A 47 -4.15 34.86 -2.31
CA VAL A 47 -3.15 33.80 -2.41
C VAL A 47 -1.74 34.35 -2.19
N SER A 48 -1.01 33.71 -1.27
CA SER A 48 0.43 33.91 -1.05
C SER A 48 1.19 32.68 -1.52
N ILE A 49 2.41 32.85 -2.05
CA ILE A 49 3.22 31.76 -2.59
C ILE A 49 4.48 31.54 -1.72
N PHE A 50 4.78 30.27 -1.44
CA PHE A 50 5.93 29.82 -0.64
C PHE A 50 6.75 28.78 -1.41
N GLN A 51 8.07 28.83 -1.26
CA GLN A 51 9.01 27.85 -1.86
C GLN A 51 9.37 26.71 -0.91
N ALA A 52 9.05 26.87 0.37
CA ALA A 52 9.20 25.84 1.39
C ALA A 52 7.97 25.84 2.29
N SER A 53 7.59 24.67 2.79
CA SER A 53 6.43 24.54 3.68
C SER A 53 6.62 25.25 5.02
N GLU A 54 7.87 25.35 5.45
CA GLU A 54 8.35 25.97 6.67
C GLU A 54 8.12 27.48 6.64
N GLN A 55 8.33 28.13 5.49
CA GLN A 55 8.04 29.56 5.29
C GLN A 55 6.57 29.87 5.57
N ALA A 56 5.65 29.00 5.12
CA ALA A 56 4.23 29.19 5.36
C ALA A 56 3.90 29.09 6.87
N LEU A 57 4.56 28.20 7.61
CA LEU A 57 4.38 28.06 9.05
C LEU A 57 4.89 29.29 9.81
N GLU A 58 6.07 29.79 9.45
CA GLU A 58 6.66 31.00 10.03
C GLU A 58 5.77 32.23 9.81
N GLU A 59 5.11 32.32 8.65
CA GLU A 59 4.12 33.35 8.34
C GLU A 59 2.73 33.11 8.97
N GLY A 60 2.60 32.10 9.84
CA GLY A 60 1.39 31.82 10.62
C GLY A 60 0.30 31.06 9.87
N TYR A 61 0.61 30.43 8.74
CA TYR A 61 -0.32 29.54 8.05
C TYR A 61 -0.29 28.14 8.68
N ARG A 62 -1.46 27.52 8.82
CA ARG A 62 -1.58 26.11 9.22
C ARG A 62 -1.69 25.18 7.99
N PRO A 63 -1.18 23.96 8.05
CA PRO A 63 -1.26 23.03 6.93
C PRO A 63 -2.70 22.61 6.66
N CYS A 64 -3.04 22.51 5.37
CA CYS A 64 -4.34 21.99 4.94
C CYS A 64 -4.50 20.51 5.33
N LYS A 65 -5.60 20.20 6.03
CA LYS A 65 -5.92 18.83 6.45
C LYS A 65 -6.30 17.90 5.28
N ARG A 66 -6.65 18.47 4.11
CA ARG A 66 -7.06 17.72 2.91
C ARG A 66 -5.87 17.29 2.06
N CYS A 67 -5.05 18.23 1.59
CA CYS A 67 -3.88 17.90 0.77
C CYS A 67 -2.64 17.55 1.59
N ARG A 68 -2.68 17.77 2.91
CA ARG A 68 -1.61 17.50 3.88
C ARG A 68 -0.24 17.88 3.32
N PRO A 69 -0.01 19.18 3.11
CA PRO A 69 1.09 19.69 2.30
C PRO A 69 2.49 19.36 2.82
N MET A 70 2.58 18.82 4.04
CA MET A 70 3.81 18.41 4.70
C MET A 70 4.02 16.89 4.70
N ASP A 71 2.99 16.09 4.36
CA ASP A 71 3.09 14.64 4.37
C ASP A 71 3.98 14.18 3.22
N LYS A 72 4.97 13.31 3.47
CA LYS A 72 5.80 12.75 2.40
C LYS A 72 4.91 12.11 1.32
N ILE A 73 5.05 12.55 0.08
CA ILE A 73 4.42 11.88 -1.06
C ILE A 73 5.30 10.67 -1.38
N ILE A 74 4.82 9.50 -1.00
CA ILE A 74 5.46 8.22 -1.36
C ILE A 74 4.82 7.77 -2.68
N PRO A 75 5.60 7.63 -3.76
CA PRO A 75 5.12 7.04 -5.02
C PRO A 75 4.40 5.71 -4.79
N ASN A 76 3.37 5.44 -5.59
CA ASN A 76 2.55 4.24 -5.40
C ASN A 76 3.36 2.96 -5.59
N GLU A 77 4.36 3.00 -6.44
CA GLU A 77 5.28 1.91 -6.75
C GLU A 77 6.07 1.50 -5.50
N ILE A 78 6.53 2.47 -4.71
CA ILE A 78 7.25 2.21 -3.45
C ILE A 78 6.33 1.50 -2.45
N TRP A 79 5.08 1.94 -2.31
CA TRP A 79 4.12 1.25 -1.45
C TRP A 79 3.92 -0.21 -1.87
N VAL A 80 3.86 -0.49 -3.18
CA VAL A 80 3.68 -1.85 -3.68
C VAL A 80 4.90 -2.72 -3.41
N GLU A 81 6.10 -2.18 -3.58
CA GLU A 81 7.36 -2.87 -3.27
C GLU A 81 7.46 -3.20 -1.77
N GLU A 82 7.15 -2.25 -0.90
CA GLU A 82 7.13 -2.44 0.55
C GLU A 82 6.12 -3.51 0.98
N ILE A 83 4.92 -3.50 0.39
CA ILE A 83 3.93 -4.56 0.62
C ILE A 83 4.49 -5.92 0.15
N ASP A 84 5.08 -6.00 -1.05
CA ASP A 84 5.64 -7.26 -1.57
C ASP A 84 6.76 -7.81 -0.66
N LEU A 85 7.62 -6.95 -0.13
CA LEU A 85 8.68 -7.32 0.82
C LEU A 85 8.08 -7.84 2.12
N LEU A 86 7.13 -7.12 2.70
CA LEU A 86 6.48 -7.49 3.95
C LEU A 86 5.73 -8.83 3.81
N LEU A 87 4.98 -9.01 2.73
CA LEU A 87 4.27 -10.25 2.44
C LEU A 87 5.23 -11.44 2.24
N LYS A 88 6.40 -11.24 1.64
CA LYS A 88 7.40 -12.32 1.44
C LYS A 88 8.13 -12.69 2.72
N ASN A 89 8.44 -11.72 3.57
CA ASN A 89 9.27 -11.94 4.76
C ASN A 89 8.45 -12.39 5.97
N HIS A 90 7.16 -12.07 6.01
CA HIS A 90 6.28 -12.33 7.15
C HIS A 90 5.00 -13.10 6.75
N TYR A 91 5.06 -13.93 5.70
CA TYR A 91 3.88 -14.60 5.17
C TYR A 91 3.18 -15.51 6.20
N ASP A 92 3.91 -16.04 7.18
CA ASP A 92 3.43 -16.95 8.21
C ASP A 92 2.75 -16.25 9.39
N GLU A 93 2.87 -14.93 9.49
CA GLU A 93 2.21 -14.08 10.51
C GLU A 93 0.77 -13.70 10.13
N ASP A 94 -0.02 -13.20 11.09
CA ASP A 94 -1.34 -12.65 10.81
C ASP A 94 -1.27 -11.24 10.18
N LEU A 95 -1.01 -11.19 8.87
CA LEU A 95 -0.93 -9.96 8.09
C LEU A 95 -2.30 -9.53 7.53
N SER A 96 -3.12 -8.94 8.41
CA SER A 96 -4.36 -8.26 8.03
C SER A 96 -4.10 -6.97 7.23
N LEU A 97 -5.12 -6.39 6.59
CA LEU A 97 -4.97 -5.08 5.92
C LEU A 97 -4.69 -3.97 6.91
N GLU A 98 -5.25 -4.08 8.10
CA GLU A 98 -5.03 -3.20 9.24
C GLU A 98 -3.56 -3.25 9.67
N GLU A 99 -3.00 -4.44 9.81
CA GLU A 99 -1.59 -4.65 10.15
C GLU A 99 -0.64 -4.07 9.09
N LEU A 100 -0.94 -4.29 7.81
CA LEU A 100 -0.18 -3.66 6.71
C LEU A 100 -0.21 -2.13 6.81
N GLY A 101 -1.38 -1.56 7.13
CA GLY A 101 -1.52 -0.11 7.33
C GLY A 101 -0.71 0.41 8.52
N GLN A 102 -0.68 -0.33 9.62
CA GLN A 102 0.09 0.03 10.81
C GLN A 102 1.59 -0.02 10.53
N ARG A 103 2.11 -1.13 9.97
CA ARG A 103 3.55 -1.30 9.69
C ARG A 103 4.08 -0.32 8.64
N LEU A 104 3.25 0.04 7.66
CA LEU A 104 3.62 0.94 6.58
C LEU A 104 3.21 2.39 6.85
N HIS A 105 2.61 2.70 8.01
CA HIS A 105 2.07 4.02 8.33
C HIS A 105 1.12 4.58 7.25
N GLY A 106 0.36 3.68 6.61
CA GLY A 106 -0.54 3.97 5.50
C GLY A 106 -2.00 3.63 5.81
N SER A 107 -2.94 4.25 5.09
CA SER A 107 -4.35 3.84 5.18
C SER A 107 -4.54 2.46 4.54
N SER A 108 -5.05 1.48 5.30
CA SER A 108 -5.31 0.12 4.82
C SER A 108 -6.15 0.07 3.53
N SER A 109 -7.17 0.93 3.44
CA SER A 109 -8.01 1.05 2.23
C SER A 109 -7.24 1.58 1.04
N TYR A 110 -6.37 2.57 1.26
CA TYR A 110 -5.51 3.14 0.23
C TYR A 110 -4.48 2.12 -0.27
N LEU A 111 -3.77 1.46 0.65
CA LEU A 111 -2.79 0.42 0.36
C LEU A 111 -3.41 -0.73 -0.44
N ARG A 112 -4.60 -1.20 -0.04
CA ARG A 112 -5.35 -2.20 -0.83
C ARG A 112 -5.67 -1.70 -2.24
N HIS A 113 -6.13 -0.46 -2.37
CA HIS A 113 -6.53 0.13 -3.64
C HIS A 113 -5.34 0.25 -4.60
N ILE A 114 -4.25 0.89 -4.17
CA ILE A 114 -3.06 1.11 -5.00
C ILE A 114 -2.37 -0.21 -5.36
N TYR A 115 -2.30 -1.15 -4.41
CA TYR A 115 -1.74 -2.48 -4.70
C TYR A 115 -2.56 -3.22 -5.75
N LYS A 116 -3.89 -3.24 -5.62
CA LYS A 116 -4.76 -3.86 -6.64
C LYS A 116 -4.66 -3.15 -8.00
N LYS A 117 -4.58 -1.82 -7.99
CA LYS A 117 -4.45 -1.02 -9.22
C LYS A 117 -3.18 -1.36 -10.00
N ILE A 118 -2.07 -1.56 -9.31
CA ILE A 118 -0.76 -1.82 -9.92
C ILE A 118 -0.55 -3.31 -10.22
N LYS A 119 -0.89 -4.21 -9.29
CA LYS A 119 -0.60 -5.65 -9.39
C LYS A 119 -1.74 -6.48 -9.96
N GLY A 120 -2.95 -5.92 -10.08
CA GLY A 120 -4.15 -6.60 -10.56
C GLY A 120 -4.86 -7.48 -9.52
N LEU A 121 -4.31 -7.60 -8.30
CA LEU A 121 -4.81 -8.44 -7.21
C LEU A 121 -4.59 -7.78 -5.85
N THR A 122 -5.31 -8.18 -4.80
CA THR A 122 -5.20 -7.55 -3.47
C THR A 122 -4.02 -8.13 -2.67
N PRO A 123 -3.49 -7.40 -1.66
CA PRO A 123 -2.44 -7.92 -0.78
C PRO A 123 -2.78 -9.29 -0.17
N GLN A 124 -4.03 -9.51 0.25
CA GLN A 124 -4.48 -10.80 0.82
C GLN A 124 -4.51 -11.93 -0.20
N GLN A 125 -4.82 -11.62 -1.47
CA GLN A 125 -4.75 -12.60 -2.56
C GLN A 125 -3.29 -13.00 -2.81
N GLU A 126 -2.37 -12.03 -2.79
CA GLU A 126 -0.94 -12.30 -2.91
C GLU A 126 -0.39 -13.09 -1.72
N LEU A 127 -0.74 -12.70 -0.50
CA LEU A 127 -0.37 -13.40 0.71
C LEU A 127 -0.82 -14.87 0.64
N THR A 128 -2.07 -15.12 0.25
CA THR A 128 -2.58 -16.48 0.04
C THR A 128 -1.76 -17.21 -1.03
N ARG A 129 -1.38 -16.53 -2.11
CA ARG A 129 -0.54 -17.09 -3.17
C ARG A 129 0.81 -17.56 -2.63
N ILE A 130 1.49 -16.70 -1.87
CA ILE A 130 2.80 -16.98 -1.25
C ILE A 130 2.68 -18.14 -0.27
N ARG A 131 1.70 -18.12 0.64
CA ARG A 131 1.46 -19.20 1.62
C ARG A 131 1.23 -20.55 0.96
N LEU A 132 0.42 -20.60 -0.10
CA LEU A 132 0.16 -21.84 -0.84
C LEU A 132 1.40 -22.33 -1.61
N GLU A 133 2.27 -21.44 -2.07
CA GLU A 133 3.55 -21.83 -2.69
C GLU A 133 4.51 -22.43 -1.65
N GLN A 134 4.63 -21.80 -0.47
CA GLN A 134 5.44 -22.33 0.63
C GLN A 134 4.91 -23.67 1.14
N ALA A 135 3.59 -23.83 1.20
CA ALA A 135 2.96 -25.11 1.54
C ALA A 135 3.28 -26.19 0.50
N ARG A 136 3.28 -25.85 -0.80
CA ARG A 136 3.66 -26.77 -1.88
C ARG A 136 5.09 -27.25 -1.70
N ILE A 137 6.02 -26.35 -1.39
CA ILE A 137 7.43 -26.68 -1.14
C ILE A 137 7.56 -27.63 0.06
N ARG A 138 6.89 -27.33 1.18
CA ARG A 138 6.87 -28.20 2.38
C ARG A 138 6.28 -29.59 2.10
N LEU A 139 5.18 -29.65 1.33
CA LEU A 139 4.54 -30.91 0.94
C LEU A 139 5.46 -31.83 0.13
N LEU A 140 6.34 -31.26 -0.71
CA LEU A 140 7.25 -32.01 -1.56
C LEU A 140 8.55 -32.39 -0.84
N LYS A 141 8.99 -31.60 0.15
CA LYS A 141 10.25 -31.83 0.88
C LYS A 141 10.11 -32.75 2.10
N GLY A 142 8.91 -32.90 2.66
CA GLY A 142 8.73 -33.60 3.93
C GLY A 142 7.40 -34.31 4.09
N ASN A 143 7.25 -34.94 5.27
CA ASN A 143 6.09 -35.74 5.65
C ASN A 143 5.25 -35.13 6.78
N GLU A 144 5.47 -33.84 7.10
CA GLU A 144 4.70 -33.09 8.11
C GLU A 144 3.18 -33.28 7.94
N ALA A 145 2.42 -33.23 9.02
CA ALA A 145 0.96 -33.34 8.91
C ALA A 145 0.39 -32.13 8.12
N ILE A 146 -0.72 -32.34 7.41
CA ILE A 146 -1.34 -31.26 6.60
C ILE A 146 -1.73 -30.05 7.47
N SER A 147 -2.20 -30.30 8.69
CA SER A 147 -2.51 -29.26 9.68
C SER A 147 -1.26 -28.49 10.15
N GLU A 148 -0.12 -29.18 10.32
CA GLU A 148 1.14 -28.55 10.69
C GLU A 148 1.69 -27.66 9.58
N ILE A 149 1.63 -28.13 8.33
CA ILE A 149 1.99 -27.32 7.16
C ILE A 149 1.09 -26.08 7.08
N ALA A 150 -0.22 -26.25 7.24
CA ALA A 150 -1.17 -25.14 7.19
C ALA A 150 -0.84 -24.08 8.25
N ARG A 151 -0.58 -24.50 9.50
CA ARG A 151 -0.16 -23.61 10.59
C ARG A 151 1.18 -22.93 10.28
N ALA A 152 2.16 -23.68 9.78
CA ALA A 152 3.50 -23.17 9.49
C ALA A 152 3.56 -22.17 8.31
N VAL A 153 2.50 -22.09 7.49
CA VAL A 153 2.37 -21.07 6.45
C VAL A 153 1.33 -20.00 6.81
N GLY A 154 0.93 -19.87 8.08
CA GLY A 154 -0.01 -18.83 8.52
C GLY A 154 -1.47 -19.08 8.14
N MET A 155 -1.86 -20.32 7.81
CA MET A 155 -3.24 -20.70 7.47
C MET A 155 -3.87 -21.59 8.54
N MET A 156 -4.29 -20.99 9.66
CA MET A 156 -4.80 -21.71 10.84
C MET A 156 -6.04 -22.58 10.57
N ASN A 157 -6.91 -22.15 9.65
CA ASN A 157 -8.07 -22.93 9.25
C ASN A 157 -7.68 -24.01 8.22
N THR A 158 -7.48 -25.24 8.70
CA THR A 158 -7.04 -26.37 7.85
C THR A 158 -8.05 -26.70 6.73
N PRO A 159 -9.38 -26.75 6.95
CA PRO A 159 -10.35 -26.92 5.87
C PRO A 159 -10.25 -25.84 4.78
N TYR A 160 -10.09 -24.58 5.18
CA TYR A 160 -9.91 -23.45 4.25
C TYR A 160 -8.59 -23.58 3.48
N PHE A 161 -7.50 -23.98 4.14
CA PHE A 161 -6.23 -24.27 3.50
C PHE A 161 -6.37 -25.36 2.43
N ILE A 162 -6.97 -26.50 2.77
CA ILE A 162 -7.17 -27.61 1.82
C ILE A 162 -7.98 -27.15 0.60
N LYS A 163 -9.08 -26.41 0.82
CA LYS A 163 -9.91 -25.86 -0.26
C LYS A 163 -9.13 -24.90 -1.16
N SER A 164 -8.36 -24.00 -0.56
CA SER A 164 -7.56 -23.00 -1.28
C SER A 164 -6.42 -23.65 -2.07
N PHE A 165 -5.75 -24.63 -1.48
CA PHE A 165 -4.69 -25.40 -2.13
C PHE A 165 -5.23 -26.18 -3.32
N LYS A 166 -6.34 -26.92 -3.15
CA LYS A 166 -7.00 -27.66 -4.24
C LYS A 166 -7.45 -26.72 -5.36
N LYS A 167 -8.01 -25.56 -5.01
CA LYS A 167 -8.42 -24.56 -6.02
C LYS A 167 -7.23 -24.07 -6.86
N ARG A 168 -6.05 -23.95 -6.26
CA ARG A 168 -4.83 -23.45 -6.94
C ARG A 168 -4.09 -24.52 -7.74
N TYR A 169 -3.96 -25.73 -7.21
CA TYR A 169 -3.11 -26.78 -7.78
C TYR A 169 -3.88 -28.00 -8.30
N GLY A 170 -5.21 -27.96 -8.30
CA GLY A 170 -6.09 -29.02 -8.81
C GLY A 170 -6.29 -30.22 -7.87
N LEU A 171 -5.35 -30.49 -6.96
CA LEU A 171 -5.37 -31.63 -6.04
C LEU A 171 -5.40 -31.17 -4.58
N ALA A 172 -6.04 -31.95 -3.71
CA ALA A 172 -5.94 -31.73 -2.26
C ALA A 172 -4.48 -31.98 -1.78
N PRO A 173 -4.00 -31.32 -0.71
CA PRO A 173 -2.60 -31.43 -0.25
C PRO A 173 -2.07 -32.86 -0.12
N ASN A 174 -2.85 -33.77 0.48
CA ASN A 174 -2.47 -35.19 0.61
C ASN A 174 -2.37 -35.91 -0.74
N GLN A 175 -3.27 -35.62 -1.68
CA GLN A 175 -3.24 -36.19 -3.02
C GLN A 175 -2.05 -35.63 -3.81
N TYR A 176 -1.81 -34.33 -3.68
CA TYR A 176 -0.66 -33.66 -4.28
C TYR A 176 0.66 -34.27 -3.79
N ARG A 177 0.82 -34.47 -2.47
CA ARG A 177 1.99 -35.16 -1.91
C ARG A 177 2.15 -36.55 -2.52
N LYS A 178 1.11 -37.39 -2.52
CA LYS A 178 1.20 -38.76 -3.06
C LYS A 178 1.55 -38.79 -4.55
N ALA A 179 1.03 -37.84 -5.34
CA ALA A 179 1.25 -37.77 -6.78
C ALA A 179 2.69 -37.35 -7.15
N TYR A 180 3.30 -36.46 -6.36
CA TYR A 180 4.58 -35.84 -6.71
C TYR A 180 5.75 -36.27 -5.81
N ASN A 181 5.50 -36.99 -4.72
CA ASN A 181 6.54 -37.54 -3.86
C ASN A 181 6.97 -38.93 -4.37
N ILE A 182 7.73 -38.93 -5.47
CA ILE A 182 8.21 -40.13 -6.18
C ILE A 182 9.27 -40.91 -5.36
N ASN A 183 9.81 -40.34 -4.28
CA ASN A 183 10.97 -40.89 -3.56
C ASN A 183 10.66 -41.64 -2.24
N SER A 184 9.40 -41.92 -1.90
CA SER A 184 9.05 -42.70 -0.69
C SER A 184 8.74 -44.19 -0.93
N LYS A 185 9.07 -44.71 -2.12
CA LYS A 185 9.09 -46.16 -2.39
C LYS A 185 10.49 -46.59 -2.83
N LYS A 186 11.40 -46.71 -1.87
CA LYS A 186 12.55 -47.61 -1.98
C LYS A 186 12.85 -48.18 -0.60
#